data_AF-A0A935ARZ5-F1
#
_entry.id   AF-A0A935ARZ5-F1
#
_cell.length_a   1.000
_cell.length_b   1.000
_cell.length_c   1.000
_cell.angle_alpha   90.00
_cell.angle_beta   90.00
_cell.angle_gamma   90.00
#
_symmetry.space_group_name_H-M   'P 1'
#
loop_
_entity.id
_entity.type
_entity.pdbx_description
1 polymer ?
#
loop_
_entity_poly.entity_id
_entity_poly.type
_entity_poly.pdbx_seq_one_letter_code
_entity_poly.pdbx_strand_id
1 'polypeptide(L)'
;MRHRQLTIARLRLDRREVTLAHASLVVVERDEMPRADWEVVALRIPQAIEPPGDLPVPNARVDVEVDAIAGIDADGRLIIGRLTGSAVLVRHVDATLVLRGDSALDGLGDLDGPGDLDQAG
;
A
#
# COMPACT_ATOMS: atom_id res chain seq x y z
N MET A 1 -7.27 17.28 -8.42
CA MET A 1 -7.29 16.33 -7.27
C MET A 1 -7.72 14.95 -7.73
N ARG A 2 -6.87 13.94 -7.50
CA ARG A 2 -7.15 12.54 -7.83
C ARG A 2 -7.03 11.68 -6.57
N HIS A 3 -7.97 10.77 -6.37
CA HIS A 3 -8.03 9.88 -5.21
C HIS A 3 -8.10 8.44 -5.70
N ARG A 4 -7.30 7.56 -5.10
CA ARG A 4 -7.32 6.12 -5.38
C ARG A 4 -7.30 5.34 -4.07
N GLN A 5 -8.09 4.29 -4.02
CA GLN A 5 -8.03 3.28 -2.97
C GLN A 5 -7.75 1.94 -3.63
N LEU A 6 -6.69 1.28 -3.19
CA LEU A 6 -6.22 0.00 -3.72
C LEU A 6 -6.26 -1.05 -2.63
N THR A 7 -6.70 -2.25 -3.00
CA THR A 7 -6.59 -3.43 -2.13
C THR A 7 -5.16 -3.94 -2.18
N ILE A 8 -4.56 -4.16 -1.02
CA ILE A 8 -3.20 -4.67 -0.90
C ILE A 8 -3.25 -6.20 -0.89
N ALA A 9 -2.57 -6.82 -1.85
CA ALA A 9 -2.36 -8.27 -1.89
C ALA A 9 -1.19 -8.69 -0.99
N ARG A 10 -0.11 -7.88 -0.95
CA ARG A 10 1.07 -8.14 -0.11
C ARG A 10 1.63 -6.85 0.46
N LEU A 11 2.05 -6.89 1.73
CA LEU A 11 2.72 -5.80 2.42
C LEU A 11 4.04 -6.28 2.99
N ARG A 12 5.13 -5.54 2.75
CA ARG A 12 6.40 -5.72 3.45
C ARG A 12 6.81 -4.42 4.15
N LEU A 13 7.29 -4.55 5.37
CA LEU A 13 7.86 -3.46 6.18
C LEU A 13 9.32 -3.83 6.50
N ASP A 14 10.28 -2.98 6.14
CA ASP A 14 11.72 -3.25 6.31
C ASP A 14 12.13 -4.65 5.83
N ARG A 15 11.64 -5.03 4.65
CA ARG A 15 11.84 -6.35 4.02
C ARG A 15 11.20 -7.52 4.76
N ARG A 16 10.38 -7.30 5.79
CA ARG A 16 9.61 -8.34 6.49
C ARG A 16 8.19 -8.37 5.94
N GLU A 17 7.71 -9.54 5.58
CA GLU A 17 6.35 -9.69 5.09
C GLU A 17 5.34 -9.69 6.23
N VAL A 18 4.31 -8.87 6.10
CA VAL A 18 3.22 -8.79 7.07
C VAL A 18 2.12 -9.75 6.62
N THR A 19 1.71 -10.68 7.50
CA THR A 19 0.56 -11.53 7.22
C THR A 19 -0.74 -10.74 7.36
N LEU A 20 -1.43 -10.55 6.24
CA LEU A 20 -2.63 -9.71 6.16
C LEU A 20 -3.90 -10.55 6.29
N ALA A 21 -4.85 -10.05 7.07
CA ALA A 21 -6.26 -10.43 6.95
C ALA A 21 -6.93 -9.56 5.88
N HIS A 22 -6.63 -8.26 5.91
CA HIS A 22 -7.08 -7.28 4.93
C HIS A 22 -6.17 -6.05 4.99
N ALA A 23 -5.92 -5.39 3.87
CA ALA A 23 -5.26 -4.10 3.89
C ALA A 23 -5.64 -3.25 2.67
N SER A 24 -5.60 -1.93 2.86
CA SER A 24 -5.83 -0.94 1.81
C SER A 24 -4.74 0.11 1.80
N LEU A 25 -4.48 0.62 0.61
CA LEU A 25 -3.64 1.79 0.35
C LEU A 25 -4.55 2.90 -0.19
N VAL A 26 -4.50 4.07 0.44
CA VAL A 26 -5.15 5.29 -0.05
C VAL A 26 -4.07 6.22 -0.59
N VAL A 27 -4.29 6.78 -1.77
CA VAL A 27 -3.40 7.74 -2.43
C VAL A 27 -4.20 8.98 -2.84
N VAL A 28 -3.67 10.16 -2.52
CA VAL A 28 -4.25 11.46 -2.84
C VAL A 28 -3.23 12.32 -3.57
N GLU A 29 -3.50 12.61 -4.84
CA GLU A 29 -2.71 13.52 -5.67
C GLU A 29 -3.42 14.88 -5.74
N ARG A 30 -2.70 15.96 -5.40
CA ARG A 30 -3.21 17.34 -5.42
C ARG A 30 -2.36 18.15 -6.39
N ASP A 31 -3.01 18.97 -7.20
CA ASP A 31 -2.36 19.70 -8.30
C ASP A 31 -1.30 20.71 -7.79
N GLU A 32 -1.46 21.16 -6.54
CA GLU A 32 -0.57 22.12 -5.87
C GLU A 32 0.58 21.47 -5.08
N MET A 33 0.62 20.13 -4.97
CA MET A 33 1.63 19.42 -4.19
C MET A 33 2.56 18.59 -5.09
N PRO A 34 3.88 18.66 -4.87
CA PRO A 34 4.84 17.94 -5.72
C PRO A 34 4.85 16.42 -5.51
N ARG A 35 4.13 15.91 -4.49
CA ARG A 35 4.06 14.50 -4.16
C ARG A 35 2.64 14.12 -3.72
N ALA A 36 2.26 12.87 -3.98
CA ALA A 36 1.04 12.29 -3.46
C ALA A 36 1.14 12.08 -1.94
N ASP A 37 0.06 12.38 -1.23
CA ASP A 37 -0.13 11.88 0.13
C ASP A 37 -0.63 10.44 0.04
N TRP A 38 -0.11 9.54 0.88
CA TRP A 38 -0.56 8.15 0.91
C TRP A 38 -0.57 7.54 2.31
N GLU A 39 -1.47 6.59 2.52
CA GLU A 39 -1.67 5.90 3.79
C GLU A 39 -1.99 4.43 3.56
N VAL A 40 -1.38 3.55 4.36
CA VAL A 40 -1.72 2.13 4.43
C VAL A 40 -2.45 1.85 5.74
N VAL A 41 -3.60 1.18 5.63
CA VAL A 41 -4.32 0.61 6.76
C VAL A 41 -4.32 -0.90 6.60
N ALA A 42 -3.68 -1.60 7.54
CA ALA A 42 -3.51 -3.05 7.46
C ALA A 42 -4.04 -3.73 8.72
N LEU A 43 -5.02 -4.62 8.55
CA LEU A 43 -5.42 -5.59 9.55
C LEU A 43 -4.58 -6.85 9.36
N ARG A 44 -3.80 -7.18 10.38
CA ARG A 44 -2.90 -8.34 10.37
C ARG A 44 -3.59 -9.57 10.93
N ILE A 45 -3.09 -10.74 10.56
CA ILE A 45 -3.37 -11.98 11.31
C ILE A 45 -2.24 -12.13 12.34
N PRO A 46 -2.52 -12.06 13.65
CA PRO A 46 -1.50 -12.29 14.66
C PRO A 46 -0.90 -13.68 14.48
N GLN A 47 0.42 -13.76 14.36
CA GLN A 47 1.08 -15.06 14.31
C GLN A 47 1.27 -15.61 15.73
N ALA A 48 1.11 -16.93 15.89
CA ALA A 48 1.29 -17.61 17.19
C ALA A 48 2.74 -17.48 17.73
N ILE A 49 3.69 -17.17 16.84
CA ILE A 49 5.08 -16.87 17.15
C ILE A 49 5.44 -15.57 16.43
N GLU A 50 5.14 -14.43 17.05
CA GLU A 50 5.79 -13.16 16.69
C GLU A 50 7.01 -13.01 17.61
N PRO A 51 8.25 -13.12 17.09
CA PRO A 51 9.44 -12.75 17.83
C PRO A 51 9.27 -11.37 18.50
N PRO A 52 9.65 -11.22 19.78
CA PRO A 52 9.63 -9.91 20.41
C PRO A 52 10.51 -8.93 19.61
N GLY A 53 9.92 -7.81 19.16
CA GLY A 53 10.57 -6.81 18.31
C GLY A 53 10.31 -6.93 16.81
N ASP A 54 9.35 -7.76 16.38
CA ASP A 54 9.09 -7.97 14.95
C ASP A 54 8.32 -6.86 14.25
N LEU A 55 7.55 -6.07 15.01
CA LEU A 55 6.81 -4.93 14.49
C LEU A 55 7.53 -3.62 14.84
N PRO A 56 7.47 -2.62 13.94
CA PRO A 56 8.01 -1.30 14.23
C PRO A 56 7.28 -0.71 15.44
N VAL A 57 8.01 0.02 16.29
CA VAL A 57 7.37 0.80 17.36
C VAL A 57 6.62 1.99 16.76
N PRO A 58 5.55 2.50 17.40
CA PRO A 58 4.91 3.73 16.97
C PRO A 58 5.93 4.86 16.78
N ASN A 59 5.76 5.63 15.69
CA ASN A 59 6.68 6.66 15.18
C ASN A 59 7.98 6.14 14.55
N ALA A 60 8.17 4.83 14.40
CA ALA A 60 9.26 4.30 13.58
C ALA A 60 9.02 4.63 12.11
N ARG A 61 10.07 5.12 11.45
CA ARG A 61 10.12 5.18 9.99
C ARG A 61 10.52 3.81 9.45
N VAL A 62 9.80 3.34 8.44
CA VAL A 62 9.98 2.03 7.82
C VAL A 62 9.92 2.13 6.31
N ASP A 63 10.68 1.28 5.64
CA ASP A 63 10.54 1.05 4.21
C ASP A 63 9.32 0.17 3.96
N VAL A 64 8.47 0.59 3.03
CA VAL A 64 7.20 -0.04 2.69
C VAL A 64 7.26 -0.53 1.26
N GLU A 65 6.96 -1.81 1.07
CA GLU A 65 6.68 -2.39 -0.25
C GLU A 65 5.25 -2.93 -0.26
N VAL A 66 4.48 -2.55 -1.27
CA VAL A 66 3.09 -2.96 -1.46
C VAL A 66 2.96 -3.59 -2.83
N ASP A 67 2.40 -4.80 -2.86
CA ASP A 67 1.84 -5.35 -4.09
C ASP A 67 0.32 -5.10 -4.05
N ALA A 68 -0.16 -4.17 -4.87
CA ALA A 68 -1.54 -3.72 -4.91
C ALA A 68 -2.30 -4.30 -6.10
N ILE A 69 -3.57 -4.64 -5.89
CA ILE A 69 -4.47 -5.04 -6.98
C ILE A 69 -4.87 -3.77 -7.72
N ALA A 70 -4.43 -3.66 -8.98
CA ALA A 70 -4.66 -2.50 -9.85
C ALA A 70 -5.88 -2.69 -10.77
N GLY A 71 -6.31 -3.94 -10.99
CA GLY A 71 -7.41 -4.27 -11.87
C GLY A 71 -7.43 -5.75 -12.24
N ILE A 72 -8.07 -6.05 -13.36
CA ILE A 72 -8.19 -7.39 -13.94
C ILE A 72 -7.89 -7.28 -15.43
N ASP A 73 -7.11 -8.21 -15.97
CA ASP A 73 -6.82 -8.27 -17.41
C ASP A 73 -7.97 -8.92 -18.21
N ALA A 74 -7.82 -8.99 -19.53
CA ALA A 74 -8.83 -9.57 -20.42
C ALA A 74 -9.10 -11.07 -20.16
N ASP A 75 -8.15 -11.77 -19.55
CA ASP A 75 -8.26 -13.20 -19.21
C ASP A 75 -8.84 -13.43 -17.80
N GLY A 76 -9.23 -12.35 -17.09
CA GLY A 76 -9.76 -12.44 -15.74
C GLY A 76 -8.70 -12.56 -14.64
N ARG A 77 -7.41 -12.32 -14.94
CA ARG A 77 -6.32 -12.40 -13.96
C ARG A 77 -6.09 -11.04 -13.30
N LEU A 78 -5.75 -11.07 -12.02
CA LEU A 78 -5.45 -9.84 -11.28
C LEU A 78 -4.20 -9.17 -11.83
N ILE A 79 -4.32 -7.88 -12.14
CA ILE A 79 -3.18 -7.02 -12.42
C ILE A 79 -2.63 -6.55 -11.07
N ILE A 80 -1.37 -6.87 -10.81
CA ILE A 80 -0.67 -6.50 -9.58
C ILE A 80 0.37 -5.43 -9.90
N GLY A 81 0.24 -4.27 -9.26
CA GLY A 81 1.24 -3.21 -9.33
C GLY A 81 2.05 -3.12 -8.05
N ARG A 82 3.36 -3.03 -8.20
CA ARG A 82 4.29 -2.91 -7.07
C ARG A 82 4.57 -1.45 -6.79
N LEU A 83 4.43 -1.07 -5.52
CA LEU A 83 4.64 0.28 -5.03
C LEU A 83 5.64 0.26 -3.89
N THR A 84 6.53 1.26 -3.85
CA THR A 84 7.54 1.37 -2.79
C THR A 84 7.65 2.79 -2.27
N GLY A 85 7.91 2.94 -0.98
CA GLY A 85 8.14 4.22 -0.33
C GLY A 85 8.53 4.06 1.14
N SER A 86 8.85 5.14 1.83
CA SER A 86 9.03 5.16 3.28
C SER A 86 7.77 5.71 3.96
N ALA A 87 7.38 5.12 5.09
CA ALA A 87 6.27 5.59 5.91
C ALA A 87 6.67 5.67 7.39
N VAL A 88 5.88 6.42 8.16
CA VAL A 88 5.90 6.39 9.62
C VAL A 88 4.74 5.54 10.11
N LEU A 89 5.01 4.60 11.02
CA LEU A 89 3.95 3.88 11.73
C LEU A 89 3.28 4.81 12.74
N VAL A 90 2.15 5.39 12.38
CA VAL A 90 1.46 6.39 13.22
C VAL A 90 0.51 5.76 14.23
N ARG A 91 0.06 4.53 13.99
CA ARG A 91 -0.80 3.79 14.92
C ARG A 91 -0.57 2.30 14.83
N HIS A 92 -0.46 1.66 15.99
CA HIS A 92 -0.52 0.22 16.15
C HIS A 92 -1.44 -0.09 17.32
N VAL A 93 -2.61 -0.63 17.04
CA VAL A 93 -3.60 -1.04 18.05
C VAL A 93 -4.06 -2.43 17.69
N ASP A 94 -3.89 -3.36 18.61
CA ASP A 94 -4.16 -4.79 18.42
C ASP A 94 -3.46 -5.33 17.13
N ALA A 95 -4.26 -5.85 16.21
CA ALA A 95 -3.80 -6.36 14.92
C ALA A 95 -3.75 -5.29 13.82
N THR A 96 -4.15 -4.05 14.09
CA THR A 96 -4.23 -2.99 13.07
C THR A 96 -2.96 -2.13 13.05
N LEU A 97 -2.40 -1.94 11.87
CA LEU A 97 -1.34 -0.98 11.57
C LEU A 97 -1.88 0.16 10.71
N VAL A 98 -1.48 1.39 11.03
CA VAL A 98 -1.68 2.57 10.18
C VAL A 98 -0.33 3.21 9.89
N LEU A 99 0.04 3.25 8.62
CA LEU A 99 1.30 3.79 8.13
C LEU A 99 1.00 5.02 7.28
N ARG A 100 1.64 6.15 7.60
CA ARG A 100 1.51 7.38 6.83
C ARG A 100 2.76 7.63 6.02
N GLY A 101 2.61 7.87 4.72
CA GLY A 101 3.73 8.12 3.81
C GLY A 101 4.60 9.30 4.24
N ASP A 102 5.91 9.09 4.24
CA ASP A 102 6.95 10.09 4.51
C ASP A 102 7.77 10.44 3.25
N SER A 103 7.65 9.63 2.19
CA SER A 103 8.29 9.84 0.88
C SER A 103 7.28 9.86 -0.27
N ALA A 104 7.77 10.09 -1.49
CA ALA A 104 7.04 9.72 -2.70
C ALA A 104 6.72 8.21 -2.70
N LEU A 105 5.68 7.83 -3.44
CA LEU A 105 5.29 6.44 -3.64
C LEU A 105 5.64 6.05 -5.09
N ASP A 106 6.75 5.34 -5.24
CA ASP A 106 7.25 4.91 -6.54
C ASP A 106 6.36 3.80 -7.12
N GLY A 107 6.27 3.75 -8.45
CA GLY A 107 5.41 2.80 -9.18
C GLY A 107 3.95 3.26 -9.35
N LEU A 108 3.56 4.39 -8.75
CA LEU A 108 2.18 4.90 -8.84
C LEU A 108 1.76 5.23 -10.29
N GLY A 109 2.68 5.76 -11.10
CA GLY A 109 2.42 6.07 -12.51
C GLY A 109 2.20 4.83 -13.39
N ASP A 110 2.73 3.68 -12.98
CA ASP A 110 2.61 2.42 -13.73
C ASP A 110 1.24 1.76 -13.51
N LEU A 111 0.52 2.16 -12.47
CA LEU A 111 -0.82 1.66 -12.16
C LEU A 111 -1.91 2.18 -13.12
N ASP A 112 -1.60 3.18 -13.92
CA ASP A 112 -2.59 3.80 -14.81
C ASP A 112 -2.89 2.97 -16.06
N GLY A 113 -2.12 1.91 -16.31
CA GLY A 113 -2.30 1.02 -17.46
C GLY A 113 -2.26 1.77 -18.81
N PRO A 114 -2.26 1.05 -19.94
CA PRO A 114 -2.68 1.68 -21.19
C PRO A 114 -4.13 2.14 -21.00
N GLY A 115 -4.36 3.44 -21.18
CA GLY A 115 -5.57 4.13 -20.77
C GLY A 115 -6.88 3.55 -21.32
N ASP A 116 -7.95 3.96 -20.65
CA ASP A 116 -9.32 4.02 -21.13
C ASP A 116 -9.86 2.75 -21.80
N LEU A 117 -10.73 2.07 -21.05
CA LEU A 117 -11.81 1.24 -21.59
C LEU A 117 -12.89 2.10 -22.29
N ASP A 118 -12.47 3.07 -23.09
CA ASP A 118 -13.28 3.76 -24.10
C ASP A 118 -12.59 3.56 -25.45
N GLN A 119 -12.81 2.39 -26.06
CA GLN A 119 -13.05 2.21 -27.50
C GLN A 119 -13.20 0.74 -27.89
N ALA A 120 -14.45 0.25 -27.82
CA ALA A 120 -15.10 -0.67 -28.76
C ALA A 120 -16.54 -0.80 -28.24
N GLY A 121 -17.54 -0.13 -28.81
CA GLY A 121 -17.93 -0.23 -30.20
C GLY A 121 -19.05 -1.27 -30.28
#